data_AF-A0A3D1IX45-F1
#
_entry.id   AF-A0A3D1IX45-F1
#
_cell.length_a   1.000
_cell.length_b   1.000
_cell.length_c   1.000
_cell.angle_alpha   90.00
_cell.angle_beta   90.00
_cell.angle_gamma   90.00
#
_symmetry.space_group_name_H-M   'P 1'
#
loop_
_entity.id
_entity.type
_entity.pdbx_description
1 polymer ?
#
loop_
_entity_poly.entity_id
_entity_poly.type
_entity_poly.pdbx_seq_one_letter_code
_entity_poly.pdbx_strand_id
1 'polypeptide(L)'
;FAGRRLHEMAHNTATIVGIELLAAAQGVDFHRPLSTSPKLGAVHQRLRQQVKFYDKDRLFAPDIEAAKQLVLHGDLSATCQELFVGLYRD
;
A
#
# COMPACT_ATOMS: atom_id res chain seq x y z
N PHE A 1 2.07 -29.20 6.15
CA PHE A 1 2.27 -28.75 4.75
C PHE A 1 1.44 -27.51 4.42
N ALA A 2 0.14 -27.47 4.77
CA ALA A 2 -0.76 -26.34 4.45
C ALA A 2 -0.26 -24.96 4.93
N GLY A 3 0.28 -24.84 6.16
CA GLY A 3 0.71 -23.55 6.71
C GLY A 3 1.88 -22.87 5.96
N ARG A 4 2.85 -23.64 5.44
CA ARG A 4 3.96 -23.08 4.66
C ARG A 4 3.50 -22.51 3.33
N ARG A 5 2.65 -23.25 2.61
CA ARG A 5 2.07 -22.78 1.34
C ARG A 5 1.23 -21.52 1.54
N LEU A 6 0.41 -21.47 2.60
CA LEU A 6 -0.39 -20.30 2.90
C LEU A 6 0.49 -19.06 3.18
N HIS A 7 1.60 -19.24 3.91
CA HIS A 7 2.53 -18.16 4.18
C HIS A 7 3.17 -17.58 2.90
N GLU A 8 3.61 -18.45 1.98
CA GLU A 8 4.14 -18.03 0.67
C GLU A 8 3.06 -17.31 -0.16
N MET A 9 1.83 -17.85 -0.20
CA MET A 9 0.71 -17.23 -0.90
C MET A 9 0.41 -15.83 -0.34
N ALA A 10 0.43 -15.65 0.98
CA ALA A 10 0.22 -14.34 1.61
C ALA A 10 1.31 -13.34 1.21
N HIS A 11 2.58 -13.76 1.16
CA HIS A 11 3.69 -12.89 0.75
C HIS A 11 3.62 -12.51 -0.73
N ASN A 12 3.22 -13.45 -1.59
CA ASN A 12 3.00 -13.17 -3.02
C ASN A 12 1.87 -12.17 -3.22
N THR A 13 0.74 -12.38 -2.54
CA THR A 13 -0.39 -11.43 -2.59
C THR A 13 0.01 -10.07 -2.06
N ALA A 14 0.74 -9.99 -0.94
CA ALA A 14 1.23 -8.71 -0.42
C ALA A 14 2.14 -7.98 -1.41
N THR A 15 2.93 -8.71 -2.20
CA THR A 15 3.75 -8.12 -3.26
C THR A 15 2.90 -7.53 -4.38
N ILE A 16 1.86 -8.25 -4.82
CA ILE A 16 0.91 -7.77 -5.84
C ILE A 16 0.20 -6.49 -5.36
N VAL A 17 -0.35 -6.52 -4.15
CA VAL A 17 -1.02 -5.35 -3.54
C VAL A 17 -0.05 -4.19 -3.33
N GLY A 18 1.20 -4.48 -2.95
CA GLY A 18 2.25 -3.47 -2.83
C GLY A 18 2.53 -2.76 -4.16
N ILE A 19 2.59 -3.49 -5.27
CA ILE A 19 2.76 -2.92 -6.62
C ILE A 19 1.57 -2.05 -7.00
N GLU A 20 0.35 -2.51 -6.76
CA GLU A 20 -0.87 -1.74 -6.99
C GLU A 20 -0.87 -0.42 -6.21
N LEU A 21 -0.50 -0.48 -4.92
CA LEU A 21 -0.38 0.68 -4.05
C LEU A 21 0.63 1.71 -4.59
N LEU A 22 1.79 1.26 -5.07
CA LEU A 22 2.79 2.14 -5.70
C LEU A 22 2.24 2.84 -6.94
N ALA A 23 1.56 2.09 -7.81
CA ALA A 23 0.94 2.63 -9.02
C ALA A 23 -0.16 3.64 -8.69
N ALA A 24 -1.05 3.32 -7.74
CA ALA A 24 -2.11 4.20 -7.29
C ALA A 24 -1.57 5.52 -6.72
N ALA A 25 -0.53 5.44 -5.88
CA ALA A 25 0.07 6.64 -5.29
C ALA A 25 0.75 7.52 -6.34
N GLN A 26 1.40 6.92 -7.33
CA GLN A 26 1.97 7.65 -8.46
C GLN A 26 0.88 8.33 -9.29
N GLY A 27 -0.26 7.65 -9.53
CA GLY A 27 -1.44 8.23 -10.19
C GLY A 27 -1.98 9.45 -9.43
N VAL A 28 -2.13 9.35 -8.10
CA VAL A 28 -2.54 10.48 -7.25
C VAL A 28 -1.57 11.67 -7.41
N ASP A 29 -0.26 11.42 -7.45
CA ASP A 29 0.73 12.47 -7.62
C ASP A 29 0.66 13.14 -9.01
N PHE A 30 0.39 12.37 -10.07
CA PHE A 30 0.24 12.91 -11.43
C PHE A 30 -1.03 13.75 -11.62
N HIS A 31 -2.06 13.54 -10.80
CA HIS A 31 -3.32 14.30 -10.87
C HIS A 31 -3.28 15.64 -10.13
N ARG A 32 -2.16 16.05 -9.54
CA ARG A 32 -2.04 17.37 -8.89
C ARG A 32 -2.38 18.51 -9.89
N PRO A 33 -3.14 19.54 -9.45
CA PRO A 33 -3.44 19.90 -8.06
C PRO A 33 -4.71 19.25 -7.48
N LEU A 34 -5.33 18.27 -8.14
CA LEU A 34 -6.49 17.57 -7.57
C LEU A 34 -6.10 16.85 -6.28
N SER A 35 -7.00 16.89 -5.29
CA SER A 35 -6.84 16.21 -4.01
C SER A 35 -7.74 14.97 -3.93
N THR A 36 -7.21 13.89 -3.37
CA THR A 36 -8.03 12.74 -2.93
C THR A 36 -8.72 13.02 -1.60
N SER A 37 -9.51 12.08 -1.09
CA SER A 37 -10.18 12.22 0.22
C SER A 37 -9.17 12.35 1.36
N PRO A 38 -9.50 13.02 2.49
CA PRO A 38 -8.55 13.22 3.59
C PRO A 38 -7.92 11.93 4.13
N LYS A 39 -8.69 10.85 4.25
CA LYS A 39 -8.19 9.54 4.70
C LYS A 39 -7.19 8.94 3.71
N LEU A 40 -7.49 8.99 2.40
CA LEU A 40 -6.57 8.52 1.36
C LEU A 40 -5.34 9.42 1.22
N GLY A 41 -5.47 10.72 1.52
CA GLY A 41 -4.33 11.64 1.58
C GLY A 41 -3.34 11.26 2.68
N ALA A 42 -3.82 10.88 3.86
CA ALA A 42 -2.97 10.38 4.94
C ALA A 42 -2.27 9.06 4.57
N VAL A 43 -3.00 8.12 3.95
CA VAL A 43 -2.44 6.85 3.44
C VAL A 43 -1.36 7.11 2.39
N HIS A 44 -1.64 7.98 1.42
CA HIS A 44 -0.68 8.38 0.38
C HIS A 44 0.59 8.99 0.99
N GLN A 45 0.42 9.93 1.93
CA GLN A 45 1.55 10.56 2.62
C GLN A 45 2.38 9.53 3.39
N ARG A 46 1.73 8.57 4.07
CA ARG A 46 2.42 7.52 4.82
C ARG A 46 3.25 6.62 3.91
N LEU A 47 2.73 6.25 2.74
CA LEU A 47 3.52 5.55 1.73
C LEU A 47 4.70 6.40 1.26
N ARG A 48 4.49 7.70 0.99
CA ARG A 48 5.54 8.60 0.51
C ARG A 48 6.67 8.87 1.52
N GLN A 49 6.44 8.59 2.81
CA GLN A 49 7.50 8.58 3.82
C GLN A 49 8.47 7.40 3.65
N GLN A 50 8.01 6.27 3.08
CA GLN A 50 8.83 5.07 2.85
C GLN A 50 9.34 4.98 1.41
N VAL A 51 8.50 5.36 0.44
CA VAL A 51 8.79 5.26 -0.99
C VAL A 51 8.59 6.61 -1.66
N LYS A 52 9.71 7.20 -2.10
CA LYS A 52 9.70 8.50 -2.78
C LYS A 52 8.92 8.44 -4.08
N PHE A 53 8.43 9.60 -4.53
CA PHE A 53 7.85 9.75 -5.87
C PHE A 53 8.81 9.20 -6.94
N TYR A 54 8.27 8.50 -7.94
CA TYR A 54 9.07 7.93 -9.02
C TYR A 54 9.24 8.99 -10.13
N ASP A 55 10.32 9.76 -10.05
CA ASP A 55 10.66 10.86 -10.96
C ASP A 55 11.57 10.44 -12.11
N LYS A 56 12.51 9.55 -11.82
CA LYS A 56 13.49 9.01 -12.75
C LYS A 56 13.66 7.53 -12.52
N ASP A 57 14.15 6.86 -13.55
CA ASP A 57 14.41 5.44 -13.45
C ASP A 57 15.41 5.13 -12.33
N ARG A 58 15.00 4.16 -11.51
CA ARG A 58 15.79 3.62 -10.41
C ARG A 58 15.47 2.15 -10.24
N LEU A 59 16.31 1.45 -9.48
CA LEU A 59 16.01 0.10 -9.07
C LEU A 59 14.69 0.09 -8.29
N PHE A 60 13.69 -0.61 -8.80
CA PHE A 60 12.34 -0.58 -8.26
C PHE A 60 12.09 -1.65 -7.18
N ALA A 61 12.96 -2.67 -7.10
CA ALA A 61 12.87 -3.74 -6.12
C ALA A 61 12.83 -3.25 -4.65
N PRO A 62 13.63 -2.25 -4.22
CA PRO A 62 13.52 -1.67 -2.88
C PRO A 62 12.16 -1.04 -2.60
N ASP A 63 11.57 -0.36 -3.59
CA ASP A 63 10.26 0.29 -3.44
C ASP A 63 9.14 -0.76 -3.32
N ILE A 64 9.22 -1.82 -4.13
CA ILE A 64 8.29 -2.96 -4.08
C ILE A 64 8.38 -3.66 -2.72
N GLU A 65 9.59 -3.90 -2.21
CA GLU A 65 9.75 -4.54 -0.90
C GLU A 65 9.21 -3.64 0.23
N ALA A 66 9.50 -2.34 0.21
CA ALA A 66 8.94 -1.40 1.19
C ALA A 66 7.40 -1.37 1.17
N ALA A 67 6.79 -1.33 -0.02
CA ALA A 67 5.34 -1.35 -0.18
C ALA A 67 4.72 -2.68 0.31
N LYS A 68 5.34 -3.82 -0.03
CA LYS A 68 4.95 -5.14 0.46
C LYS A 68 5.01 -5.23 1.99
N GLN A 69 6.03 -4.69 2.63
CA GLN A 69 6.13 -4.67 4.09
C GLN A 69 5.01 -3.84 4.73
N LEU A 70 4.67 -2.69 4.16
CA LEU A 70 3.51 -1.89 4.62
C LEU A 70 2.20 -2.69 4.55
N VAL A 71 2.02 -3.51 3.52
CA VAL A 71 0.85 -4.40 3.38
C VAL A 71 0.86 -5.50 4.44
N LEU A 72 2.00 -6.19 4.62
CA LEU A 72 2.13 -7.28 5.60
C LEU A 72 1.92 -6.81 7.04
N HIS A 73 2.39 -5.62 7.38
CA HIS A 73 2.19 -5.04 8.71
C HIS A 73 0.81 -4.42 8.91
N GLY A 74 0.05 -4.19 7.84
CA GLY A 74 -1.25 -3.50 7.92
C GLY A 74 -1.12 -2.02 8.31
N ASP A 75 0.05 -1.41 8.09
CA ASP A 75 0.36 -0.05 8.55
C ASP A 75 -0.59 1.02 7.97
N LEU A 76 -1.12 0.75 6.78
CA LEU A 76 -1.99 1.66 6.04
C LEU A 76 -3.48 1.45 6.33
N SER A 77 -3.87 0.24 6.76
CA SER A 77 -5.26 -0.05 7.12
C SER A 77 -5.60 0.40 8.54
N ALA A 78 -4.59 0.49 9.43
CA ALA A 78 -4.74 0.99 10.80
C ALA A 78 -5.43 2.36 10.87
N THR A 79 -5.08 3.29 9.98
CA THR A 79 -5.68 4.64 9.92
C THR A 79 -7.11 4.67 9.36
N CYS A 80 -7.54 3.54 8.79
CA CYS A 80 -8.81 3.39 8.10
C CYS A 80 -9.74 2.36 8.77
N GLN A 81 -9.36 1.80 9.93
CA GLN A 81 -10.09 0.72 10.61
C GLN A 81 -11.58 1.02 10.79
N GLU A 82 -11.93 2.25 11.14
CA GLU A 82 -13.31 2.72 11.29
C GLU A 82 -14.18 2.48 10.04
N LEU A 83 -13.61 2.54 8.83
CA LEU A 83 -14.34 2.30 7.58
C LEU A 83 -14.78 0.83 7.45
N PHE A 84 -14.02 -0.08 8.07
CA PHE A 84 -14.26 -1.51 7.98
C PHE A 84 -15.07 -2.05 9.16
N VAL A 85 -15.34 -1.25 10.19
CA VAL A 85 -16.14 -1.68 11.36
C VAL A 85 -17.53 -2.18 10.94
N GLY A 86 -18.15 -1.59 9.92
CA GLY A 86 -19.44 -2.03 9.40
C GLY A 86 -19.39 -3.30 8.54
N LEU A 87 -18.22 -3.74 8.08
CA LEU A 87 -18.05 -4.94 7.25
C LEU A 87 -17.84 -6.22 8.07
N TYR A 88 -17.49 -6.08 9.35
CA TYR A 88 -17.20 -7.19 10.27
C TYR A 88 -18.14 -7.25 11.48
N ARG A 89 -19.23 -6.46 11.47
CA ARG A 89 -20.32 -6.62 12.43
C ARG A 89 -21.32 -7.61 11.86
N ASP A 90 -21.45 -8.77 12.51
CA ASP A 90 -22.68 -9.56 12.53
C ASP A 90 -23.74 -8.82 13.37
#